data_AF-A0A943ZWR2-F1
#
_entry.id   AF-A0A943ZWR2-F1
#
_cell.length_a   1.000
_cell.length_b   1.000
_cell.length_c   1.000
_cell.angle_alpha   90.00
_cell.angle_beta   90.00
_cell.angle_gamma   90.00
#
_symmetry.space_group_name_H-M   'P 1'
#
loop_
_entity.id
_entity.type
_entity.pdbx_description
1 polymer ?
#
loop_
_entity_poly.entity_id
_entity_poly.type
_entity_poly.pdbx_seq_one_letter_code
_entity_poly.pdbx_strand_id
1 'polypeptide(L)' 'PNWVVNHAYNVASYILEHDNPIQDGETIDGVADGQMCREIQWKCEYEDSLIQPPRGVLDIHMGNYASGGR' A
#
# COMPACT_ATOMS: atom_id res chain seq x y z
N PRO A 1 12.22 -5.87 7.57
CA PRO A 1 12.70 -4.72 6.76
C PRO A 1 12.56 -4.94 5.24
N ASN A 2 13.18 -5.98 4.68
CA ASN A 2 13.22 -6.17 3.22
C ASN A 2 11.85 -6.48 2.59
N TRP A 3 10.96 -7.12 3.34
CA TRP A 3 9.65 -7.52 2.84
C TRP A 3 8.69 -6.35 2.61
N VAL A 4 8.78 -5.28 3.43
CA VAL A 4 7.99 -4.04 3.24
C VAL A 4 8.38 -3.40 1.91
N VAL A 5 9.69 -3.31 1.66
CA VAL A 5 10.24 -2.75 0.42
C VAL A 5 9.81 -3.60 -0.78
N ASN A 6 9.90 -4.92 -0.67
CA ASN A 6 9.45 -5.83 -1.73
C ASN A 6 7.95 -5.72 -2.02
N HIS A 7 7.12 -5.58 -0.98
CA HIS A 7 5.68 -5.34 -1.12
C HIS A 7 5.41 -4.03 -1.85
N ALA A 8 6.05 -2.93 -1.44
CA ALA A 8 5.93 -1.65 -2.13
C ALA A 8 6.36 -1.73 -3.60
N TYR A 9 7.43 -2.46 -3.93
CA TYR A 9 7.84 -2.69 -5.32
C TYR A 9 6.80 -3.48 -6.11
N ASN A 10 6.25 -4.55 -5.55
CA ASN A 10 5.22 -5.36 -6.21
C ASN A 10 3.97 -4.51 -6.49
N VAL A 11 3.52 -3.72 -5.51
CA VAL A 11 2.38 -2.81 -5.68
C VAL A 11 2.66 -1.76 -6.74
N ALA A 12 3.84 -1.13 -6.71
CA ALA A 12 4.22 -0.14 -7.71
C ALA A 12 4.29 -0.73 -9.13
N SER A 13 4.81 -1.96 -9.29
CA SER A 13 4.83 -2.67 -10.57
C SER A 13 3.41 -2.95 -11.06
N TYR A 14 2.54 -3.45 -10.17
CA TYR A 14 1.14 -3.72 -10.49
C TYR A 14 0.38 -2.46 -10.93
N ILE A 15 0.54 -1.34 -10.20
CA ILE A 15 -0.04 -0.05 -10.55
C ILE A 15 0.44 0.41 -11.93
N LEU A 16 1.74 0.31 -12.21
CA LEU A 16 2.32 0.73 -13.48
C LEU A 16 1.85 -0.14 -14.67
N GLU A 17 1.79 -1.46 -14.48
CA GLU A 17 1.42 -2.42 -15.52
C GLU A 17 -0.07 -2.35 -15.91
N HIS A 18 -0.92 -1.94 -14.97
CA HIS A 18 -2.37 -1.98 -15.14
C HIS A 18 -3.05 -0.59 -15.15
N ASP A 19 -2.27 0.48 -15.33
CA ASP A 19 -2.76 1.87 -15.39
C ASP A 19 -3.56 2.28 -14.14
N ASN A 20 -2.96 2.02 -12.96
CA ASN A 20 -3.51 2.34 -11.64
C ASN A 20 -4.95 1.83 -11.42
N PRO A 21 -5.16 0.50 -11.34
CA PRO A 21 -6.49 -0.09 -11.25
C PRO A 21 -7.11 -0.01 -9.85
N ILE A 22 -6.31 0.33 -8.82
CA ILE A 22 -6.74 0.34 -7.42
C ILE A 22 -7.72 1.50 -7.20
N GLN A 23 -8.85 1.21 -6.57
CA GLN A 23 -9.84 2.22 -6.21
C GLN A 23 -9.77 2.58 -4.73
N ASP A 24 -10.31 3.74 -4.39
CA ASP A 24 -10.41 4.18 -3.00
C ASP A 24 -11.24 3.20 -2.16
N GLY A 25 -10.70 2.78 -1.02
CA GLY A 25 -11.33 1.82 -0.12
C GLY A 25 -11.18 0.34 -0.50
N GLU A 26 -10.52 0.02 -1.62
CA GLU A 26 -10.15 -1.36 -1.95
C GLU A 26 -9.07 -1.90 -1.01
N THR A 27 -8.77 -3.19 -1.16
CA THR A 27 -7.73 -3.86 -0.38
C THR A 27 -6.69 -4.52 -1.27
N ILE A 28 -5.48 -4.63 -0.72
CA ILE A 28 -4.40 -5.43 -1.31
C ILE A 28 -3.91 -6.45 -0.31
N ASP A 29 -3.37 -7.55 -0.82
CA ASP A 29 -2.76 -8.59 -0.01
C ASP A 29 -1.62 -8.00 0.84
N GLY A 30 -1.64 -8.32 2.14
CA GLY A 30 -0.61 -7.95 3.08
C GLY A 30 0.58 -8.91 3.06
N VAL A 31 1.44 -8.79 4.07
CA VAL A 31 2.62 -9.64 4.23
C VAL A 31 2.59 -10.35 5.58
N ALA A 32 2.80 -11.66 5.56
CA ALA A 32 3.04 -12.50 6.75
C ALA A 32 4.35 -13.26 6.55
N ASP A 33 5.22 -13.29 7.57
CA ASP A 33 6.50 -14.02 7.52
C ASP A 33 7.38 -13.72 6.30
N GLY A 34 7.28 -12.48 5.78
CA GLY A 34 8.02 -12.01 4.61
C GLY A 34 7.44 -12.46 3.26
N GLN A 35 6.27 -13.09 3.22
CA GLN A 35 5.57 -13.52 2.02
C GLN A 35 4.21 -12.84 1.87
N MET A 36 3.74 -12.68 0.64
CA MET A 36 2.38 -12.18 0.38
C MET A 36 1.36 -13.12 1.02
N CYS A 37 0.38 -12.56 1.74
CA CYS A 37 -0.62 -13.31 2.45
C CYS A 37 -2.02 -12.77 2.13
N ARG A 38 -2.85 -13.59 1.46
CA ARG A 38 -4.24 -13.24 1.09
C ARG A 38 -5.17 -13.12 2.29
N GLU A 39 -4.85 -13.79 3.40
CA GLU A 39 -5.65 -13.72 4.62
C GLU A 39 -5.50 -12.37 5.32
N ILE A 40 -4.42 -11.63 5.01
CA ILE A 40 -4.20 -10.26 5.46
C ILE A 40 -4.59 -9.34 4.32
N GLN A 41 -5.60 -8.50 4.53
CA GLN A 41 -6.02 -7.50 3.58
C GLN A 41 -5.75 -6.12 4.16
N TRP A 42 -4.92 -5.32 3.50
CA TRP A 42 -4.65 -3.94 3.88
C TRP A 42 -5.48 -3.00 3.02
N LYS A 43 -6.16 -2.06 3.68
CA LYS A 43 -7.01 -1.08 3.02
C LYS A 43 -6.14 -0.04 2.32
N CYS A 44 -6.57 0.35 1.14
CA CYS A 44 -5.99 1.41 0.33
C CYS A 44 -6.88 2.65 0.39
N GLU A 45 -6.26 3.81 0.62
CA GLU A 45 -6.95 5.11 0.61
C GLU A 45 -6.17 6.11 -0.23
N TYR A 46 -6.86 6.87 -1.08
CA TYR A 46 -6.22 7.99 -1.78
C TYR A 46 -6.26 9.23 -0.89
N GLU A 47 -5.10 9.75 -0.54
CA GLU A 47 -4.95 10.96 0.27
C GLU A 47 -4.15 12.04 -0.48
N ASP A 48 -4.23 13.28 -0.01
CA ASP A 48 -3.32 14.34 -0.44
C ASP A 48 -1.98 14.24 0.30
N SER A 49 -0.88 14.50 -0.41
CA SER A 49 0.46 14.48 0.19
C SER A 49 0.61 15.50 1.33
N LEU A 50 1.15 15.05 2.47
CA LEU A 50 1.44 15.90 3.63
C LEU A 50 2.54 16.95 3.39
N ILE A 51 3.41 16.71 2.41
CA ILE A 51 4.52 17.59 2.05
C ILE A 51 4.37 18.09 0.62
N GLN A 52 4.97 19.25 0.33
CA GLN A 52 4.94 19.87 -0.99
C GLN A 52 5.82 19.13 -2.01
N PRO A 53 5.49 19.19 -3.31
CA PRO A 53 4.26 19.78 -3.87
C PRO A 53 3.02 18.90 -3.62
N PRO A 54 1.79 19.44 -3.66
CA PRO A 54 0.57 18.65 -3.51
C PRO A 54 0.46 17.62 -4.63
N ARG A 55 0.21 16.38 -4.24
CA ARG A 55 -0.01 15.25 -5.15
C ARG A 55 -0.87 14.21 -4.46
N GLY A 56 -1.68 13.50 -5.24
CA GLY A 56 -2.36 12.31 -4.74
C GLY A 56 -1.34 11.25 -4.34
N VAL A 57 -1.55 10.63 -3.19
CA VAL A 57 -0.79 9.48 -2.72
C VAL A 57 -1.74 8.32 -2.46
N LEU A 58 -1.26 7.11 -2.72
CA LEU A 58 -1.92 5.91 -2.26
C LEU A 58 -1.37 5.58 -0.88
N ASP A 59 -2.21 5.67 0.15
CA ASP A 59 -1.92 5.17 1.49
C ASP A 59 -2.34 3.71 1.61
N ILE A 60 -1.48 2.89 2.21
CA ILE A 60 -1.75 1.48 2.48
C ILE A 60 -1.76 1.30 3.99
N HIS A 61 -2.92 0.98 4.55
CA HIS A 61 -3.08 0.83 5.98
C HIS A 61 -2.59 -0.55 6.44
N MET A 62 -1.30 -0.62 6.77
CA MET A 62 -0.64 -1.85 7.21
C MET A 62 -0.95 -2.26 8.67
N GLY A 63 -1.96 -1.65 9.29
CA GLY A 63 -2.35 -1.87 10.69
C GLY A 63 -1.17 -1.66 11.66
N ASN A 64 -0.86 -2.68 12.47
CA ASN A 64 0.23 -2.62 13.46
C ASN A 64 1.63 -2.39 12.87
N TYR A 65 1.80 -2.55 11.56
CA TYR A 65 3.07 -2.29 10.87
C TYR A 65 3.12 -0.89 10.24
N ALA A 66 2.02 -0.15 10.27
CA ALA A 66 1.96 1.22 9.79
C ALA A 66 2.70 2.15 10.77
N SER A 67 3.36 3.16 10.20
CA SER A 67 3.93 4.25 10.99
C SER A 67 2.86 5.31 11.23
N GLY A 68 2.62 5.66 12.49
CA GLY A 68 1.52 6.54 12.89
C GLY A 68 0.29 5.73 13.30
N GLY A 69 -0.25 6.02 14.47
CA GLY A 69 -1.30 5.19 15.10
C GLY A 69 -2.72 5.41 14.55
N ARG A 70 -2.86 5.42 13.22
CA ARG A 70 -4.17 5.48 12.55
C ARG A 70 -4.80 4.08 12.51
#